data_AF-A0A178AV26-F1
#
_entry.id   AF-A0A178AV26-F1
#
_cell.length_a   1.000
_cell.length_b   1.000
_cell.length_c   1.000
_cell.angle_alpha   90.00
_cell.angle_beta   90.00
_cell.angle_gamma   90.00
#
_symmetry.space_group_name_H-M   'P 1'
#
loop_
_entity.id
_entity.type
_entity.pdbx_description
1 polymer ?
#
loop_
_entity_poly.entity_id
_entity_poly.type
_entity_poly.pdbx_seq_one_letter_code
_entity_poly.pdbx_strand_id
1 'polypeptide(L)'
;GDVLLKIGPSGQPYFKLLVNSRVMSFASPVFAAMFGGHFAEGQDLSSARPREVSLPEDDPFSMEILCNIAHMKVSELPAEMEHTALAEFAILCDKYRCIDTVRSSCRVWTIDLLKDKEHSKFEKLLFVAYLLDLPHEFTKIT
;
A
#
# COMPACT_ATOMS: atom_id res chain seq x y z
N GLY A 1 -1.41 -5.52 17.33
CA GLY A 1 -2.50 -5.12 16.43
C GLY A 1 -3.82 -5.55 17.01
N ASP A 2 -4.90 -4.97 16.52
CA ASP A 2 -6.31 -5.20 16.89
C ASP A 2 -7.17 -5.62 15.69
N VAL A 3 -6.59 -5.64 14.48
CA VAL A 3 -7.20 -6.12 13.24
C VAL A 3 -6.25 -7.10 12.56
N LEU A 4 -6.80 -8.22 12.09
CA LEU A 4 -6.11 -9.22 11.28
C LEU A 4 -6.65 -9.14 9.84
N LEU A 5 -5.88 -8.53 8.95
CA LEU A 5 -6.21 -8.47 7.53
C LEU A 5 -5.97 -9.83 6.89
N LYS A 6 -6.95 -10.33 6.14
CA LYS A 6 -6.88 -11.58 5.36
C LYS A 6 -6.87 -11.22 3.88
N ILE A 7 -5.70 -11.28 3.26
CA ILE A 7 -5.44 -10.70 1.94
C ILE A 7 -5.31 -11.81 0.90
N GLY A 8 -5.99 -11.64 -0.22
CA GLY A 8 -6.03 -12.61 -1.31
C GLY A 8 -7.35 -13.40 -1.40
N PRO A 9 -7.54 -14.12 -2.51
CA PRO A 9 -8.85 -14.56 -2.97
C PRO A 9 -9.58 -15.50 -2.00
N SER A 10 -10.89 -15.35 -1.93
CA SER A 10 -11.75 -16.21 -1.12
C SER A 10 -11.67 -17.68 -1.59
N GLY A 11 -11.52 -18.61 -0.65
CA GLY A 11 -11.41 -20.04 -0.96
C GLY A 11 -10.02 -20.51 -1.40
N GLN A 12 -9.01 -19.64 -1.41
CA GLN A 12 -7.61 -19.97 -1.65
C GLN A 12 -6.75 -19.63 -0.43
N PRO A 13 -5.46 -20.04 -0.39
CA PRO A 13 -4.52 -19.55 0.61
C PRO A 13 -4.48 -18.02 0.60
N TYR A 14 -4.59 -17.44 1.79
CA TYR A 14 -4.60 -15.99 1.99
C TYR A 14 -3.48 -15.60 2.97
N PHE A 15 -2.98 -14.39 2.81
CA PHE A 15 -1.96 -13.81 3.68
C PHE A 15 -2.61 -13.13 4.88
N LYS A 16 -1.96 -13.20 6.04
CA LYS A 16 -2.45 -12.62 7.28
C LYS A 16 -1.51 -11.52 7.75
N LEU A 17 -2.02 -10.30 7.91
CA LEU A 17 -1.27 -9.19 8.50
C LEU A 17 -1.99 -8.68 9.76
N LEU A 18 -1.29 -8.70 10.90
CA LEU A 18 -1.80 -8.13 12.15
C LEU A 18 -1.41 -6.66 12.23
N VAL A 19 -2.40 -5.76 12.13
CA VAL A 19 -2.22 -4.31 12.06
C VAL A 19 -2.88 -3.60 13.23
N ASN A 20 -2.56 -2.32 13.43
CA ASN A 20 -3.30 -1.46 14.36
C ASN A 20 -4.28 -0.59 13.57
N SER A 21 -5.57 -0.73 13.87
CA SER A 21 -6.67 -0.03 13.21
C SER A 21 -6.50 1.48 13.20
N ARG A 22 -6.01 2.08 14.29
CA ARG A 22 -5.79 3.54 14.39
C ARG A 22 -4.62 3.99 13.53
N VAL A 23 -3.54 3.21 13.48
CA VAL A 23 -2.39 3.50 12.60
C VAL A 23 -2.83 3.45 11.14
N MET A 24 -3.55 2.41 10.74
CA MET A 24 -4.07 2.28 9.37
C MET A 24 -5.08 3.39 9.04
N SER A 25 -5.94 3.76 10.00
CA SER A 25 -6.90 4.88 9.83
C SER A 25 -6.20 6.23 9.65
N PHE A 26 -5.07 6.45 10.34
CA PHE A 26 -4.28 7.66 10.14
C PHE A 26 -3.61 7.68 8.76
N ALA A 27 -3.15 6.52 8.30
CA ALA A 27 -2.46 6.37 7.03
C ALA A 27 -3.38 6.44 5.79
N SER A 28 -4.67 6.13 5.94
CA SER A 28 -5.61 5.98 4.84
C SER A 28 -7.03 6.37 5.27
N PRO A 29 -7.71 7.28 4.54
CA PRO A 29 -9.10 7.60 4.81
C PRO A 29 -10.05 6.43 4.51
N VAL A 30 -9.66 5.50 3.62
CA VAL A 30 -10.44 4.29 3.35
C VAL A 30 -10.41 3.36 4.56
N PHE A 31 -9.24 3.14 5.16
CA PHE A 31 -9.15 2.41 6.42
C PHE A 31 -9.82 3.15 7.59
N ALA A 32 -9.77 4.49 7.62
CA ALA A 32 -10.48 5.27 8.62
C ALA A 32 -12.00 5.06 8.55
N ALA A 33 -12.56 5.04 7.35
CA ALA A 33 -13.98 4.73 7.15
C ALA A 33 -14.29 3.27 7.55
N MET A 34 -13.45 2.32 7.12
CA MET A 34 -13.61 0.89 7.40
C MET A 34 -13.60 0.58 8.90
N PHE A 35 -12.67 1.17 9.66
CA PHE A 35 -12.49 0.90 11.08
C PHE A 35 -13.22 1.89 11.99
N GLY A 36 -13.87 2.92 11.44
CA GLY A 36 -14.54 3.99 12.18
C GLY A 36 -15.85 3.61 12.87
N GLY A 37 -16.16 2.32 13.05
CA GLY A 37 -17.33 1.85 13.81
C GLY A 37 -18.68 2.08 13.14
N HIS A 38 -18.73 2.44 11.86
CA HIS A 38 -19.99 2.49 11.09
C HIS A 38 -20.29 1.17 10.38
N PHE A 39 -19.23 0.39 10.11
CA PHE A 39 -19.30 -0.91 9.47
C PHE A 39 -18.91 -2.02 10.46
N ALA A 40 -19.22 -3.26 10.09
CA ALA A 40 -18.96 -4.44 10.92
C ALA A 40 -17.45 -4.65 11.18
N GLU A 41 -16.60 -4.17 10.30
CA GLU A 41 -15.14 -4.22 10.36
C GLU A 41 -14.58 -3.37 11.50
N GLY A 42 -15.27 -2.28 11.87
CA GLY A 42 -14.85 -1.36 12.93
C GLY A 42 -15.47 -1.61 14.30
N GLN A 43 -16.31 -2.63 14.45
CA GLN A 43 -16.93 -2.98 15.73
C GLN A 43 -16.02 -3.88 16.58
N ASP A 44 -16.09 -3.69 17.90
CA ASP A 44 -15.43 -4.56 18.90
C ASP A 44 -13.93 -4.78 18.68
N LEU A 45 -13.22 -3.76 18.16
CA LEU A 45 -11.79 -3.82 17.91
C LEU A 45 -11.01 -4.03 19.21
N SER A 46 -10.21 -5.09 19.27
CA SER A 46 -9.46 -5.47 20.46
C SER A 46 -8.18 -6.21 20.11
N SER A 47 -7.09 -5.89 20.80
CA SER A 47 -5.83 -6.62 20.66
C SER A 47 -5.87 -8.03 21.26
N ALA A 48 -6.78 -8.28 22.22
CA ALA A 48 -6.93 -9.60 22.84
C ALA A 48 -7.64 -10.59 21.90
N ARG A 49 -8.53 -10.07 21.04
CA ARG A 49 -9.22 -10.85 20.01
C ARG A 49 -9.30 -10.02 18.73
N PRO A 50 -8.20 -9.97 17.95
CA PRO A 50 -8.13 -9.15 16.75
C PRO A 50 -9.27 -9.45 15.78
N ARG A 51 -9.90 -8.39 15.26
CA ARG A 51 -11.01 -8.51 14.30
C ARG A 51 -10.46 -8.98 12.96
N GLU A 52 -11.01 -10.05 12.41
CA GLU A 52 -10.64 -10.49 11.06
C GLU A 52 -11.39 -9.67 10.01
N VAL A 53 -10.65 -9.13 9.05
CA VAL A 53 -11.20 -8.37 7.91
C VAL A 53 -10.66 -8.97 6.62
N SER A 54 -11.57 -9.39 5.73
CA SER A 54 -11.20 -10.02 4.46
C SER A 54 -11.02 -8.97 3.36
N LEU A 55 -9.91 -9.03 2.65
CA LEU A 55 -9.52 -8.17 1.54
C LEU A 55 -9.20 -9.05 0.31
N PRO A 56 -10.22 -9.63 -0.35
CA PRO A 56 -10.02 -10.70 -1.32
C PRO A 56 -9.42 -10.27 -2.65
N GLU A 57 -9.54 -8.98 -2.97
CA GLU A 57 -9.09 -8.38 -4.23
C GLU A 57 -7.70 -7.73 -4.12
N ASP A 58 -7.14 -7.64 -2.92
CA ASP A 58 -5.87 -6.96 -2.69
C ASP A 58 -4.70 -7.91 -2.86
N ASP A 59 -3.63 -7.38 -3.46
CA ASP A 59 -2.35 -8.06 -3.58
C ASP A 59 -1.64 -8.11 -2.21
N PRO A 60 -1.23 -9.31 -1.74
CA PRO A 60 -0.51 -9.46 -0.47
C PRO A 60 0.76 -8.63 -0.35
N PHE A 61 1.57 -8.59 -1.42
CA PHE A 61 2.87 -7.92 -1.39
C PHE A 61 2.70 -6.39 -1.24
N SER A 62 1.84 -5.81 -2.05
CA SER A 62 1.50 -4.38 -2.01
C SER A 62 0.87 -3.99 -0.67
N MET A 63 -0.01 -4.83 -0.11
CA MET A 63 -0.62 -4.56 1.20
C MET A 63 0.40 -4.65 2.34
N GLU A 64 1.34 -5.59 2.27
CA GLU A 64 2.44 -5.69 3.24
C GLU A 64 3.31 -4.43 3.24
N ILE A 65 3.68 -3.91 2.06
CA ILE A 65 4.43 -2.66 1.93
C ILE A 65 3.66 -1.50 2.58
N LEU A 66 2.37 -1.33 2.26
CA LEU A 66 1.56 -0.26 2.85
C LEU A 66 1.51 -0.37 4.37
N CYS A 67 1.30 -1.58 4.90
CA CYS A 67 1.28 -1.81 6.33
C CYS A 67 2.63 -1.49 6.98
N ASN A 68 3.75 -1.91 6.38
CA ASN A 68 5.08 -1.62 6.90
C ASN A 68 5.38 -0.12 6.90
N ILE A 69 5.02 0.62 5.84
CA ILE A 69 5.17 2.08 5.79
C ILE A 69 4.31 2.74 6.88
N ALA A 70 3.02 2.41 6.97
CA ALA A 70 2.10 2.98 7.95
C ALA A 70 2.57 2.74 9.40
N HIS A 71 3.15 1.56 9.65
CA HIS A 71 3.69 1.18 10.95
C HIS A 71 5.15 1.61 11.19
N MET A 72 5.74 2.43 10.32
CA MET A 72 7.13 2.90 10.42
C MET A 72 8.17 1.77 10.47
N LYS A 73 7.88 0.61 9.88
CA LYS A 73 8.78 -0.54 9.78
C LYS A 73 9.64 -0.45 8.51
N VAL A 74 10.38 0.65 8.38
CA VAL A 74 11.15 0.96 7.17
C VAL A 74 12.23 -0.10 6.87
N SER A 75 12.76 -0.79 7.90
CA SER A 75 13.71 -1.89 7.75
C SER A 75 13.17 -3.13 7.05
N GLU A 76 11.84 -3.29 7.01
CA GLU A 76 11.15 -4.41 6.37
C GLU A 76 10.76 -4.10 4.92
N LEU A 77 11.06 -2.89 4.43
CA LEU A 77 10.76 -2.50 3.06
C LEU A 77 11.78 -3.09 2.08
N PRO A 78 11.36 -3.44 0.86
CA PRO A 78 12.29 -3.85 -0.18
C PRO A 78 13.25 -2.70 -0.51
N ALA A 79 14.54 -3.00 -0.59
CA ALA A 79 15.57 -2.03 -0.97
C ALA A 79 15.38 -1.55 -2.42
N GLU A 80 14.92 -2.45 -3.29
CA GLU A 80 14.66 -2.19 -4.71
C GLU A 80 13.26 -2.67 -5.07
N MET A 81 12.60 -1.97 -5.97
CA MET A 81 11.29 -2.34 -6.51
C MET A 81 11.39 -2.52 -8.02
N GLU A 82 10.72 -3.54 -8.54
CA GLU A 82 10.57 -3.73 -9.98
C GLU A 82 9.47 -2.81 -10.52
N HIS A 83 9.55 -2.46 -11.81
CA HIS A 83 8.65 -1.49 -12.44
C HIS A 83 7.17 -1.91 -12.36
N THR A 84 6.88 -3.19 -12.57
CA THR A 84 5.52 -3.74 -12.49
C THR A 84 5.02 -3.72 -11.05
N ALA A 85 5.82 -4.22 -10.10
CA ALA A 85 5.47 -4.20 -8.69
C ALA A 85 5.22 -2.78 -8.15
N LEU A 86 5.99 -1.77 -8.58
CA LEU A 86 5.75 -0.39 -8.18
C LEU A 86 4.45 0.18 -8.78
N ALA A 87 4.10 -0.20 -10.01
CA ALA A 87 2.84 0.18 -10.63
C ALA A 87 1.63 -0.45 -9.94
N GLU A 88 1.71 -1.74 -9.58
CA GLU A 88 0.68 -2.43 -8.80
C GLU A 88 0.52 -1.82 -7.41
N PHE A 89 1.63 -1.49 -6.74
CA PHE A 89 1.60 -0.78 -5.47
C PHE A 89 0.97 0.61 -5.60
N ALA A 90 1.24 1.34 -6.69
CA ALA A 90 0.62 2.64 -6.95
C ALA A 90 -0.91 2.54 -7.10
N ILE A 91 -1.42 1.50 -7.77
CA ILE A 91 -2.86 1.22 -7.87
C ILE A 91 -3.46 0.98 -6.48
N LEU A 92 -2.78 0.20 -5.63
CA LEU A 92 -3.23 -0.02 -4.26
C LEU A 92 -3.25 1.28 -3.45
N CYS A 93 -2.24 2.13 -3.63
CA CYS A 93 -2.16 3.40 -2.92
C CYS A 93 -3.26 4.38 -3.32
N ASP A 94 -3.64 4.40 -4.60
CA ASP A 94 -4.79 5.15 -5.10
C ASP A 94 -6.11 4.58 -4.54
N LYS A 95 -6.30 3.26 -4.59
CA LYS A 95 -7.47 2.56 -4.02
C LYS A 95 -7.70 2.92 -2.56
N TYR A 96 -6.63 2.94 -1.76
CA TYR A 96 -6.70 3.27 -0.34
C TYR A 96 -6.47 4.76 -0.04
N ARG A 97 -6.28 5.60 -1.06
CA ARG A 97 -6.05 7.05 -0.96
C ARG A 97 -4.98 7.41 0.07
N CYS A 98 -3.86 6.70 0.05
CA CYS A 98 -2.77 6.82 1.02
C CYS A 98 -1.47 7.38 0.42
N ILE A 99 -1.57 8.13 -0.67
CA ILE A 99 -0.43 8.69 -1.41
C ILE A 99 0.51 9.48 -0.48
N ASP A 100 -0.03 10.34 0.39
CA ASP A 100 0.79 11.13 1.34
C ASP A 100 1.64 10.24 2.28
N THR A 101 1.08 9.10 2.70
CA THR A 101 1.76 8.14 3.57
C THR A 101 2.93 7.47 2.87
N VAL A 102 2.79 7.13 1.59
CA VAL A 102 3.77 6.32 0.84
C VAL A 102 4.75 7.14 0.00
N ARG A 103 4.47 8.44 -0.21
CA ARG A 103 5.17 9.31 -1.18
C ARG A 103 6.69 9.22 -1.09
N SER A 104 7.24 9.29 0.13
CA SER A 104 8.69 9.29 0.34
C SER A 104 9.35 8.00 -0.14
N SER A 105 8.79 6.84 0.24
CA SER A 105 9.31 5.53 -0.17
C SER A 105 9.17 5.33 -1.68
N CYS A 106 7.99 5.65 -2.23
CA CYS A 106 7.75 5.52 -3.66
C CYS A 106 8.69 6.38 -4.49
N ARG A 107 8.95 7.63 -4.07
CA ARG A 107 9.86 8.52 -4.78
C ARG A 107 11.29 7.96 -4.86
N VAL A 108 11.77 7.33 -3.78
CA VAL A 108 13.10 6.66 -3.78
C VAL A 108 13.13 5.57 -4.86
N TRP A 109 12.15 4.68 -4.86
CA TRP A 109 12.06 3.61 -5.86
C TRP A 109 11.91 4.14 -7.28
N THR A 110 11.07 5.17 -7.50
CA THR A 110 10.92 5.80 -8.82
C THR A 110 12.24 6.40 -9.32
N ILE A 111 12.99 7.10 -8.46
CA ILE A 111 14.29 7.68 -8.83
C ILE A 111 15.31 6.59 -9.18
N ASP A 112 15.31 5.48 -8.44
CA ASP A 112 16.20 4.37 -8.72
C ASP A 112 15.86 3.69 -10.05
N LEU A 113 14.58 3.48 -10.33
CA LEU A 113 14.12 2.92 -11.59
C LEU A 113 14.37 3.83 -12.80
N LEU A 114 14.36 5.16 -12.62
CA LEU A 114 14.72 6.11 -13.68
C LEU A 114 16.19 6.02 -14.12
N LYS A 115 17.05 5.33 -13.37
CA LYS A 115 18.44 5.07 -13.78
C LYS A 115 18.52 3.95 -14.83
N ASP A 116 17.50 3.11 -14.94
CA ASP A 116 17.40 2.09 -15.98
C ASP A 116 17.19 2.78 -17.35
N LYS A 117 17.97 2.36 -18.36
CA LYS A 117 17.94 2.94 -19.71
C LYS A 117 16.96 2.23 -20.64
N GLU A 118 16.24 1.23 -20.14
CA GLU A 118 15.27 0.47 -20.92
C GLU A 118 13.99 1.28 -21.18
N HIS A 119 13.81 1.73 -22.43
CA HIS A 119 12.73 2.67 -22.76
C HIS A 119 11.33 2.06 -22.69
N SER A 120 11.21 0.73 -22.80
CA SER A 120 9.95 -0.02 -22.72
C SER A 120 9.23 0.14 -21.38
N LYS A 121 9.93 0.62 -20.33
CA LYS A 121 9.39 0.70 -18.97
C LYS A 121 9.00 2.12 -18.54
N PHE A 122 9.20 3.13 -19.40
CA PHE A 122 8.80 4.51 -19.12
C PHE A 122 7.28 4.67 -18.99
N GLU A 123 6.48 3.85 -19.67
CA GLU A 123 5.01 3.88 -19.54
C GLU A 123 4.55 3.59 -18.10
N LYS A 124 5.19 2.62 -17.44
CA LYS A 124 4.88 2.24 -16.06
C LYS A 124 5.33 3.32 -15.09
N LEU A 125 6.52 3.90 -15.31
CA LEU A 125 7.01 5.00 -14.48
C LEU A 125 6.16 6.26 -14.64
N LEU A 126 5.69 6.55 -15.85
CA LEU A 126 4.78 7.67 -16.09
C LEU A 126 3.46 7.47 -15.34
N PHE A 127 2.90 6.26 -15.41
CA PHE A 127 1.70 5.88 -14.68
C PHE A 127 1.88 5.97 -13.17
N VAL A 128 3.00 5.47 -12.63
CA VAL A 128 3.37 5.59 -11.22
C VAL A 128 3.48 7.05 -10.80
N ALA A 129 4.22 7.86 -11.55
CA ALA A 129 4.42 9.27 -11.23
C ALA A 129 3.11 10.07 -11.26
N TYR A 130 2.19 9.71 -12.15
CA TYR A 130 0.84 10.27 -12.21
C TYR A 130 -0.01 9.87 -11.01
N LEU A 131 -0.16 8.56 -10.73
CA LEU A 131 -1.00 8.06 -9.64
C LEU A 131 -0.50 8.50 -8.26
N LEU A 132 0.82 8.59 -8.07
CA LEU A 132 1.41 8.94 -6.78
C LEU A 132 1.66 10.45 -6.61
N ASP A 133 1.17 11.28 -7.53
CA ASP A 133 1.34 12.73 -7.51
C ASP A 133 2.81 13.13 -7.30
N LEU A 134 3.68 12.64 -8.19
CA LEU A 134 5.12 12.89 -8.21
C LEU A 134 5.48 13.83 -9.38
N PRO A 135 5.19 15.14 -9.29
CA PRO A 135 5.26 16.06 -10.45
C PRO A 135 6.67 16.24 -11.01
N HIS A 136 7.68 16.19 -10.15
CA HIS A 136 9.08 16.32 -10.57
C HIS A 136 9.57 15.08 -11.33
N GLU A 137 9.22 13.90 -10.85
CA GLU A 137 9.55 12.63 -11.51
C GLU A 137 8.74 12.48 -12.81
N PHE A 138 7.47 12.89 -12.82
CA PHE A 138 6.65 12.95 -14.04
C PHE A 138 7.32 13.80 -15.12
N THR A 139 7.77 15.01 -14.77
CA THR A 139 8.47 15.93 -15.69
C THR A 139 9.79 15.37 -16.22
N LYS A 140 10.45 14.45 -15.49
CA LYS A 140 11.68 13.80 -15.96
C LYS A 140 11.43 12.68 -16.97
N ILE A 141 10.23 12.10 -16.95
CA ILE A 141 9.85 10.97 -17.82
C ILE A 141 9.33 11.48 -19.16
N THR A 142 8.58 12.59 -19.16
CA THR A 142 8.01 13.24 -20.35
C THR A 142 8.97 14.21 -21.00
#